data_AF-B7RGB1-F1
#
_entry.id   AF-B7RGB1-F1
#
_cell.length_a   1.000
_cell.length_b   1.000
_cell.length_c   1.000
_cell.angle_alpha   90.00
_cell.angle_beta   90.00
_cell.angle_gamma   90.00
#
_symmetry.space_group_name_H-M   'P 1'
#
loop_
_entity.id
_entity.type
_entity.pdbx_description
1 polymer ?
#
loop_
_entity_poly.entity_id
_entity_poly.type
_entity_poly.pdbx_seq_one_letter_code
_entity_poly.pdbx_strand_id
1 'polypeptide(L)' 'MTPDIIARNREIGVGQDETVLAYCASGTRSTIAWALGQAGTQPADDLIAAARAGGYDISHMRGILSASYA' A
#
# COMPACT_ATOMS: atom_id res chain seq x y z
N MET A 1 9.04 3.02 -6.23
CA MET A 1 8.11 4.17 -6.21
C MET A 1 8.79 5.25 -5.40
N THR A 2 8.92 6.48 -5.89
CA THR A 2 9.53 7.57 -5.11
C THR A 2 8.53 8.07 -4.06
N PRO A 3 8.99 8.72 -2.97
CA PRO A 3 8.10 9.28 -1.95
C PRO A 3 6.99 10.17 -2.52
N ASP A 4 7.29 11.03 -3.50
CA ASP A 4 6.29 11.91 -4.13
C ASP A 4 5.15 11.13 -4.81
N ILE A 5 5.48 9.99 -5.45
CA ILE A 5 4.48 9.13 -6.09
C ILE A 5 3.68 8.37 -5.04
N ILE A 6 4.28 7.97 -3.91
CA ILE A 6 3.58 7.33 -2.80
C ILE A 6 2.56 8.30 -2.20
N ALA A 7 2.98 9.54 -1.89
CA ALA A 7 2.11 10.58 -1.35
C ALA A 7 0.91 10.87 -2.27
N ARG A 8 1.18 11.09 -3.57
CA ARG A 8 0.11 11.30 -4.56
C ARG A 8 -0.87 10.13 -4.65
N ASN A 9 -0.38 8.90 -4.63
CA ASN A 9 -1.23 7.72 -4.66
C ASN A 9 -2.06 7.57 -3.36
N ARG A 10 -1.49 7.93 -2.20
CA ARG A 10 -2.20 7.92 -0.92
C ARG A 10 -3.34 8.94 -0.92
N GLU A 11 -3.10 10.17 -1.38
CA GLU A 11 -4.14 11.20 -1.48
C GLU A 11 -5.33 10.75 -2.33
N ILE A 12 -5.06 10.10 -3.47
CA ILE A 12 -6.12 9.65 -4.38
C ILE A 12 -6.78 8.36 -3.89
N GLY A 13 -6.03 7.45 -3.26
CA GLY A 13 -6.50 6.08 -2.96
C GLY A 13 -7.00 5.86 -1.54
N VAL A 14 -6.32 6.41 -0.54
CA VAL A 14 -6.60 6.19 0.89
C VAL A 14 -7.19 7.44 1.56
N GLY A 15 -6.82 8.63 1.08
CA GLY A 15 -7.22 9.90 1.68
C GLY A 15 -8.61 10.39 1.29
N GLN A 16 -9.38 9.61 0.54
CA GLN A 16 -10.74 9.96 0.11
C GLN A 16 -11.79 9.30 1.01
N ASP A 17 -12.92 9.96 1.21
CA ASP A 17 -14.09 9.39 1.90
C ASP A 17 -14.92 8.45 1.00
N GLU A 18 -14.38 8.09 -0.18
CA GLU A 18 -15.01 7.27 -1.19
C GLU A 18 -14.26 5.95 -1.40
N THR A 19 -14.93 4.95 -1.99
CA THR A 19 -14.26 3.70 -2.38
C THR A 19 -13.50 3.88 -3.70
N VAL A 20 -12.19 3.67 -3.67
CA VAL A 20 -11.31 3.82 -4.84
C VAL A 20 -10.81 2.46 -5.34
N LEU A 21 -10.96 2.19 -6.65
CA LEU A 21 -10.42 1.01 -7.30
C LEU A 21 -9.04 1.29 -7.91
N ALA A 22 -7.99 0.75 -7.30
CA ALA A 22 -6.64 0.75 -7.88
C ALA A 22 -6.41 -0.52 -8.72
N TYR A 23 -6.09 -0.35 -10.00
CA TYR A 23 -5.89 -1.46 -10.94
C TYR A 23 -4.47 -1.54 -11.49
N CYS A 24 -3.98 -2.76 -11.62
CA CYS A 24 -2.90 -3.12 -12.54
C CYS A 24 -3.16 -4.53 -13.09
N ALA A 25 -2.46 -4.92 -14.16
CA ALA A 25 -2.71 -6.18 -14.87
C ALA A 25 -2.77 -7.45 -14.00
N SER A 26 -2.01 -7.52 -12.91
CA SER A 26 -1.97 -8.68 -12.00
C SER A 26 -2.43 -8.35 -10.57
N GLY A 27 -2.86 -7.12 -10.30
CA GLY A 27 -3.16 -6.60 -8.95
C GLY A 27 -1.97 -6.41 -8.01
N THR A 28 -0.79 -6.96 -8.30
CA THR A 28 0.40 -6.86 -7.44
C THR A 28 0.86 -5.41 -7.24
N ARG A 29 0.96 -4.62 -8.32
CA ARG A 29 1.45 -3.23 -8.25
C ARG A 29 0.46 -2.29 -7.55
N SER A 30 -0.84 -2.49 -7.74
CA SER A 30 -1.86 -1.71 -7.03
C SER A 30 -1.89 -2.05 -5.55
N THR A 31 -1.70 -3.33 -5.18
CA THR A 31 -1.55 -3.74 -3.78
C THR A 31 -0.31 -3.12 -3.13
N ILE A 32 0.83 -3.14 -3.83
CA ILE A 32 2.05 -2.49 -3.35
C ILE A 32 1.86 -0.97 -3.19
N ALA A 33 1.21 -0.31 -4.15
CA ALA A 33 0.93 1.13 -4.08
C ALA A 33 0.08 1.48 -2.85
N TRP A 34 -0.98 0.71 -2.60
CA TRP A 34 -1.82 0.83 -1.41
C TRP A 34 -1.02 0.62 -0.11
N ALA A 35 -0.25 -0.48 -0.02
CA ALA A 35 0.52 -0.81 1.17
C ALA A 35 1.59 0.26 1.49
N LEU A 36 2.29 0.77 0.46
CA LEU A 36 3.24 1.87 0.62
C LEU A 36 2.56 3.17 1.05
N GLY A 37 1.35 3.43 0.55
CA GLY A 37 0.54 4.56 1.00
C GLY A 37 0.17 4.48 2.48
N GLN A 38 0.13 3.29 3.08
CA GLN A 38 -0.18 3.06 4.49
C GLN A 38 1.06 2.84 5.39
N ALA A 39 2.24 2.68 4.79
CA ALA A 39 3.48 2.39 5.50
C ALA A 39 3.77 3.44 6.59
N GLY A 40 4.20 2.98 7.76
CA GLY A 40 4.43 3.84 8.93
C GLY A 40 3.17 4.34 9.66
N THR A 41 1.99 4.30 9.04
CA THR A 41 0.70 4.67 9.68
C THR A 41 0.01 3.47 10.33
N GLN A 42 0.34 2.26 9.88
CA GLN A 42 -0.12 0.98 10.44
C GLN A 42 1.06 0.02 10.60
N PRO A 43 1.00 -0.95 11.53
CA PRO A 43 2.01 -1.99 11.63
C PRO A 43 2.19 -2.74 10.31
N ALA A 44 3.45 -2.97 9.90
CA ALA A 44 3.76 -3.67 8.66
C ALA A 44 3.08 -5.05 8.57
N ASP A 45 2.89 -5.72 9.70
CA ASP A 45 2.29 -7.05 9.82
C ASP A 45 0.82 -7.03 9.43
N ASP A 46 0.10 -5.98 9.81
CA ASP A 46 -1.32 -5.79 9.49
C ASP A 46 -1.50 -5.54 7.99
N LEU A 47 -0.60 -4.74 7.39
CA LEU A 47 -0.57 -4.49 5.96
C LEU A 47 -0.28 -5.78 5.16
N ILE A 48 0.68 -6.59 5.62
CA ILE A 48 1.01 -7.87 5.02
C ILE A 48 -0.17 -8.85 5.15
N ALA A 49 -0.83 -8.89 6.30
CA ALA A 49 -1.99 -9.75 6.52
C ALA A 49 -3.17 -9.35 5.61
N ALA A 50 -3.47 -8.06 5.50
CA ALA A 50 -4.50 -7.55 4.61
C ALA A 50 -4.20 -7.84 3.12
N ALA A 51 -2.95 -7.64 2.67
CA ALA A 51 -2.54 -7.99 1.33
C ALA A 51 -2.68 -9.50 1.05
N ARG A 52 -2.32 -10.36 2.01
CA ARG A 52 -2.48 -11.81 1.92
C ARG A 52 -3.94 -12.24 1.86
N ALA A 53 -4.85 -11.57 2.58
CA ALA A 53 -6.28 -11.80 2.46
C ALA A 53 -6.81 -11.50 1.05
N GLY A 54 -6.16 -10.58 0.33
CA GLY A 54 -6.40 -10.30 -1.10
C GLY A 54 -5.65 -11.21 -2.08
N GLY A 55 -4.88 -12.19 -1.61
CA GLY A 55 -4.12 -13.11 -2.46
C GLY A 55 -2.71 -12.64 -2.84
N TYR A 56 -2.17 -11.61 -2.18
CA TYR A 56 -0.85 -11.05 -2.48
C TYR A 56 0.12 -11.22 -1.31
N ASP A 57 1.24 -11.93 -1.52
CA ASP A 57 2.31 -11.99 -0.53
C ASP A 57 3.36 -10.89 -0.74
N ILE A 58 3.29 -9.87 0.11
CA ILE A 58 4.26 -8.76 0.15
C ILE A 58 5.16 -8.83 1.39
N SER A 59 5.27 -9.99 2.05
CA SER A 59 6.08 -10.16 3.28
C SER A 59 7.56 -9.76 3.12
N HIS A 60 8.12 -9.92 1.92
CA HIS A 60 9.47 -9.46 1.57
C HIS A 60 9.66 -7.94 1.69
N MET A 61 8.57 -7.17 1.74
CA MET A 61 8.58 -5.71 1.88
C MET A 61 8.49 -5.24 3.33
N ARG A 62 8.45 -6.13 4.34
CA ARG A 62 8.26 -5.77 5.75
C ARG A 62 9.12 -4.59 6.20
N GLY A 63 10.42 -4.61 5.90
CA GLY A 63 11.33 -3.54 6.29
C GLY A 63 11.00 -2.18 5.67
N ILE A 64 10.48 -2.18 4.43
CA ILE A 64 10.02 -0.97 3.75
C ILE A 64 8.71 -0.48 4.39
N LEU A 65 7.76 -1.39 4.63
CA LEU A 65 6.44 -1.04 5.18
C LEU A 65 6.47 -0.50 6.62
N SER A 66 7.57 -0.72 7.35
CA SER A 66 7.76 -0.21 8.71
C SER A 66 8.13 1.29 8.78
N ALA A 67 8.40 1.96 7.65
CA ALA A 67 8.77 3.37 7.61
C ALA A 67 7.68 4.23 6.95
N SER A 68 7.49 5.47 7.43
CA SER A 68 6.58 6.43 6.78
C SER A 68 7.24 7.04 5.56
N TYR A 69 6.51 7.10 4.45
CA TYR A 69 6.92 7.78 3.21
C TYR A 69 5.93 8.85 2.76
N ALA A 70 4.84 8.98 3.52
CA ALA A 70 3.77 9.97 3.41
C ALA A 70 3.39 10.44 4.82
#